data_AF-A0A7S0HE97-F1
#
_entry.id   AF-A0A7S0HE97-F1
#
_cell.length_a   1.000
_cell.length_b   1.000
_cell.length_c   1.000
_cell.angle_alpha   90.00
_cell.angle_beta   90.00
_cell.angle_gamma   90.00
#
_symmetry.space_group_name_H-M   'P 1'
#
loop_
_entity.id
_entity.type
_entity.pdbx_description
1 polymer ?
#
loop_
_entity_poly.entity_id
_entity_poly.type
_entity_poly.pdbx_seq_one_letter_code
_entity_poly.pdbx_strand_id
1 'polypeptide(L)'
;EMFQNATQYLTGILPAVLVAPQYLAGEVEFGVVKQAQDAFFMLRYSLFVVANRTDEFSSFATGLDRLEALVLAIVGSQQLEQVFTFEDVNMSTDSPLLDKSQRGRELQTFASSS
;
A
#
# COMPACT_ATOMS: atom_id res chain seq x y z
N GLU A 1 -15.52 -13.65 5.87
CA GLU A 1 -16.66 -12.81 6.31
C GLU A 1 -16.69 -12.50 7.80
N MET A 2 -16.56 -13.48 8.71
CA MET A 2 -16.61 -13.19 10.17
C MET A 2 -15.56 -12.17 10.65
N PHE A 3 -14.31 -12.27 10.18
CA PHE A 3 -13.25 -11.32 10.57
C PHE A 3 -13.51 -9.90 10.06
N GLN A 4 -13.95 -9.74 8.81
CA GLN A 4 -14.31 -8.43 8.24
C GLN A 4 -15.50 -7.80 8.97
N ASN A 5 -16.54 -8.60 9.25
CA ASN A 5 -17.69 -8.12 10.03
C ASN A 5 -17.27 -7.72 11.43
N ALA A 6 -16.46 -8.53 12.12
CA ALA A 6 -15.94 -8.19 13.45
C ALA A 6 -15.15 -6.88 13.43
N THR A 7 -14.26 -6.66 12.45
CA THR A 7 -13.53 -5.40 12.32
C THR A 7 -14.45 -4.21 12.04
N GLN A 8 -15.50 -4.38 11.24
CA GLN A 8 -16.47 -3.32 10.96
C GLN A 8 -17.27 -2.94 12.21
N TYR A 9 -17.72 -3.92 13.00
CA TYR A 9 -18.44 -3.67 14.25
C TYR A 9 -17.55 -3.07 15.34
N LEU A 10 -16.33 -3.60 15.53
CA LEU A 10 -15.38 -3.11 16.53
C LEU A 10 -14.99 -1.65 16.27
N THR A 11 -14.73 -1.30 15.01
CA THR A 11 -14.37 0.08 14.65
C THR A 11 -15.57 1.02 14.73
N GLY A 12 -16.79 0.52 14.53
CA GLY A 12 -18.00 1.34 14.59
C GLY A 12 -18.50 1.67 15.99
N ILE A 13 -18.24 0.81 16.97
CA ILE A 13 -18.67 1.05 18.36
C ILE A 13 -17.66 1.87 19.17
N LEU A 14 -16.42 2.01 18.68
CA LEU A 14 -15.34 2.76 19.32
C LEU A 14 -15.75 4.17 19.82
N PRO A 15 -16.40 5.02 18.99
CA PRO A 15 -16.84 6.34 19.43
C PRO A 15 -17.91 6.27 20.52
N ALA A 16 -18.79 5.28 20.43
CA ALA A 16 -19.86 5.06 21.40
C ALA A 16 -19.28 4.76 22.79
N VAL A 17 -18.30 3.86 22.86
CA VAL A 17 -17.64 3.45 24.10
C VAL A 17 -16.89 4.63 24.74
N LEU A 18 -16.31 5.52 23.93
CA LEU A 18 -15.59 6.69 24.42
C LEU A 18 -16.51 7.77 25.01
N VAL A 19 -17.68 8.00 24.41
CA VAL A 19 -18.64 9.03 24.86
C VAL A 19 -19.62 8.48 25.92
N ALA A 20 -19.81 7.16 25.99
CA ALA A 20 -20.73 6.52 26.93
C ALA A 20 -20.54 6.92 28.41
N PRO A 21 -19.32 7.02 28.98
CA PRO A 21 -19.14 7.44 30.37
C PRO A 21 -19.71 8.83 30.67
N GLN A 22 -19.53 9.78 29.74
CA GLN A 22 -20.06 11.15 29.87
C GLN A 22 -21.59 11.15 29.79
N TYR A 23 -22.17 10.28 28.94
CA TYR A 23 -23.61 10.10 28.86
C TYR A 23 -24.18 9.50 30.16
N LEU A 24 -23.53 8.47 30.70
CA LEU A 24 -23.95 7.83 31.96
C LEU A 24 -23.78 8.75 33.19
N ALA A 25 -22.85 9.70 33.12
CA ALA A 25 -22.69 10.78 34.10
C ALA A 25 -23.77 11.88 33.98
N GLY A 26 -24.58 11.85 32.91
CA GLY A 26 -25.60 12.87 32.63
C GLY A 26 -25.03 14.18 32.08
N GLU A 27 -23.76 14.20 31.67
CA GLU A 27 -23.08 15.40 31.15
C GLU A 27 -23.43 15.69 29.69
N VAL A 28 -23.86 14.67 28.94
CA VAL A 28 -24.23 14.76 27.53
C VAL A 28 -25.51 13.97 27.24
N GLU A 29 -26.25 14.40 26.22
CA GLU A 29 -27.46 13.72 25.77
C GLU A 29 -27.14 12.46 24.95
N PHE A 30 -28.07 11.50 24.91
CA PHE A 30 -27.95 10.30 24.06
C PHE A 30 -27.72 10.66 22.58
N GLY A 31 -28.27 11.79 22.12
CA GLY A 31 -28.05 12.31 20.77
C GLY A 31 -26.58 12.60 20.47
N VAL A 32 -25.79 13.05 21.45
CA VAL A 32 -24.36 13.34 21.30
C VAL A 32 -23.57 12.04 21.03
N VAL A 33 -23.96 10.93 21.66
CA VAL A 33 -23.35 9.61 21.43
C VAL A 33 -23.56 9.17 19.97
N LYS A 34 -24.78 9.34 19.44
CA LYS A 34 -25.09 9.04 18.05
C LYS A 34 -24.35 9.96 17.07
N GLN A 35 -24.32 11.25 17.37
CA GLN A 35 -23.60 12.24 16.55
C GLN A 35 -22.09 11.94 16.49
N ALA A 36 -21.48 11.54 17.60
CA ALA A 36 -20.08 11.14 17.64
C ALA A 36 -19.80 9.90 16.75
N GLN A 37 -20.70 8.91 16.77
CA GLN A 37 -20.60 7.75 15.87
C GLN A 37 -20.67 8.16 14.40
N ASP A 38 -21.65 8.97 14.03
CA ASP A 38 -21.86 9.40 12.65
C ASP A 38 -20.70 10.29 12.15
N ALA A 39 -20.21 11.20 12.98
CA ALA A 39 -19.04 12.03 12.68
C ALA A 39 -17.77 11.18 12.46
N PHE A 40 -17.56 10.17 13.30
CA PHE A 40 -16.45 9.23 13.13
C PHE A 40 -16.57 8.40 11.85
N PHE A 41 -17.78 7.97 11.48
CA PHE A 41 -17.98 7.28 10.21
C PHE A 41 -17.68 8.16 9.00
N MET A 42 -18.03 9.44 9.06
CA MET A 42 -17.71 10.38 8.00
C MET A 42 -16.19 10.58 7.87
N LEU A 43 -15.47 10.72 8.99
CA LEU A 43 -14.01 10.77 9.02
C LEU A 43 -13.38 9.48 8.49
N ARG A 44 -13.84 8.31 8.94
CA ARG A 44 -13.33 7.02 8.46
C ARG A 44 -13.55 6.87 6.96
N TYR A 45 -14.73 7.25 6.47
CA TYR A 45 -15.08 7.19 5.06
C TYR A 45 -14.17 8.09 4.23
N SER A 46 -13.91 9.33 4.67
CA SER A 46 -13.04 10.25 3.93
C SER A 46 -11.61 9.71 3.80
N LEU A 47 -11.08 9.08 4.84
CA LEU A 47 -9.77 8.41 4.79
C LEU A 47 -9.76 7.24 3.79
N PHE A 48 -10.82 6.44 3.78
CA PHE A 48 -10.92 5.28 2.90
C PHE A 48 -11.11 5.65 1.43
N VAL A 49 -11.83 6.75 1.14
CA VAL A 49 -11.98 7.27 -0.22
C VAL A 49 -10.63 7.61 -0.83
N VAL A 50 -9.73 8.25 -0.07
CA VAL A 50 -8.39 8.58 -0.57
C VAL A 50 -7.54 7.32 -0.77
N ALA A 51 -7.58 6.39 0.20
CA ALA A 51 -6.83 5.14 0.12
C ALA A 51 -7.24 4.24 -1.07
N ASN A 52 -8.52 4.26 -1.46
CA ASN A 52 -9.03 3.44 -2.56
C ASN A 52 -8.81 4.03 -3.96
N ARG A 53 -8.14 5.18 -4.07
CA ARG A 53 -7.87 5.84 -5.37
C ARG A 53 -6.46 5.53 -5.89
N THR A 54 -5.72 4.65 -5.22
CA THR A 54 -4.36 4.24 -5.62
C THR A 54 -4.31 3.71 -7.05
N ASP A 55 -5.34 2.98 -7.48
CA ASP A 55 -5.41 2.43 -8.83
C ASP A 55 -5.58 3.54 -9.89
N GLU A 56 -6.36 4.56 -9.57
CA GLU A 56 -6.55 5.73 -10.45
C GLU A 56 -5.23 6.51 -10.59
N PHE A 57 -4.49 6.71 -9.49
CA PHE A 57 -3.17 7.33 -9.54
C PHE A 57 -2.17 6.52 -10.40
N SER A 58 -2.15 5.19 -10.27
CA SER A 58 -1.28 4.31 -11.07
C SER A 58 -1.63 4.34 -12.57
N SER A 59 -2.92 4.31 -12.89
CA SER A 59 -3.39 4.39 -14.28
C SER A 59 -3.05 5.75 -14.91
N PHE A 60 -3.12 6.83 -14.14
CA PHE A 60 -2.71 8.16 -14.58
C PHE A 60 -1.19 8.22 -14.86
N ALA A 61 -0.36 7.68 -13.96
CA ALA A 61 1.09 7.60 -14.17
C ALA A 61 1.45 6.79 -15.42
N THR A 62 0.82 5.62 -15.60
CA THR A 62 1.01 4.80 -16.82
C THR A 62 0.58 5.56 -18.09
N GLY A 63 -0.46 6.39 -17.99
CA GLY A 63 -0.89 7.27 -19.07
C GLY A 63 0.15 8.33 -19.43
N LEU A 64 0.81 8.91 -18.42
CA LEU A 64 1.90 9.87 -18.59
C LEU A 64 3.11 9.21 -19.26
N ASP A 65 3.51 8.01 -18.82
CA ASP A 65 4.64 7.26 -19.41
C ASP A 65 4.42 6.99 -20.90
N ARG A 66 3.19 6.63 -21.31
CA ARG A 66 2.84 6.43 -22.72
C ARG A 66 2.87 7.72 -23.53
N LEU A 67 2.47 8.84 -22.93
CA LEU A 67 2.53 10.15 -23.57
C LEU A 67 3.99 10.59 -23.77
N GLU A 68 4.84 10.40 -22.77
CA GLU A 68 6.28 10.65 -22.87
C GLU A 68 6.92 9.78 -23.95
N ALA A 69 6.63 8.47 -23.95
CA ALA A 69 7.11 7.55 -24.98
C ALA A 69 6.64 7.95 -26.39
N LEU A 70 5.40 8.45 -26.52
CA LEU A 70 4.88 8.96 -27.80
C LEU A 70 5.64 10.21 -28.26
N VAL A 71 5.89 11.16 -27.35
CA VAL A 71 6.67 12.38 -27.66
C VAL A 71 8.09 12.01 -28.08
N LEU A 72 8.76 11.12 -27.35
CA LEU A 72 10.09 10.63 -27.69
C LEU A 72 10.12 9.93 -29.06
N ALA A 73 9.09 9.13 -29.37
CA ALA A 73 8.97 8.47 -30.67
C ALA A 73 8.75 9.45 -31.83
N ILE A 74 7.97 10.53 -31.60
CA ILE A 74 7.67 11.55 -32.62
C ILE A 74 8.88 12.46 -32.88
N VAL A 75 9.64 12.84 -31.85
CA VAL A 75 10.75 13.79 -31.97
C VAL A 75 12.01 13.16 -32.58
N GLY A 76 12.13 11.83 -32.58
CA GLY A 76 13.25 11.10 -33.19
C GLY A 76 14.27 10.66 -32.13
N SER A 77 14.56 9.36 -32.16
CA SER A 77 14.97 8.49 -31.05
C SER A 77 16.43 8.61 -30.57
N GLN A 78 16.63 8.61 -29.25
CA GLN A 78 17.86 8.11 -28.63
C GLN A 78 17.53 7.31 -27.38
N GLN A 79 17.94 6.04 -27.42
CA GLN A 79 17.88 5.03 -26.37
C GLN A 79 18.20 5.62 -24.98
N LEU A 80 17.19 5.73 -24.13
CA LEU A 80 17.36 5.81 -22.68
C LEU A 80 16.87 4.47 -22.12
N GLU A 81 17.80 3.53 -22.05
CA GLU A 81 17.68 2.49 -21.02
C GLU A 81 17.53 3.18 -19.66
N GLN A 82 16.67 2.60 -18.82
CA GLN A 82 16.19 3.09 -17.54
C GLN A 82 15.01 4.06 -17.60
N VAL A 83 13.88 3.55 -18.08
CA VAL A 83 12.59 3.95 -17.50
C VAL A 83 12.63 3.53 -16.03
N PHE A 84 12.61 4.52 -15.13
CA PHE A 84 12.47 4.29 -13.71
C PHE A 84 11.04 3.80 -13.45
N THR A 85 10.83 2.50 -13.63
CA THR A 85 9.55 1.86 -13.27
C THR A 85 9.42 1.91 -11.76
N PHE A 86 8.26 2.33 -11.25
CA PHE A 86 7.92 2.34 -9.82
C PHE A 86 7.84 0.94 -9.17
N GLU A 87 8.49 -0.06 -9.76
CA GLU A 87 8.69 -1.39 -9.17
C GLU A 87 9.79 -1.38 -8.09
N ASP A 88 10.62 -0.33 -8.02
CA ASP A 88 11.67 -0.15 -7.00
C ASP A 88 11.18 0.45 -5.65
N VAL A 89 9.86 0.64 -5.46
CA VAL A 89 9.27 1.07 -4.17
C VAL A 89 8.52 -0.08 -3.49
N ASN A 90 9.12 -1.27 -3.45
CA ASN A 90 8.69 -2.32 -2.52
C ASN A 90 9.80 -2.65 -1.53
N MET A 91 9.49 -2.42 -0.25
CA MET A 91 10.40 -2.44 0.87
C MET A 91 10.57 -3.88 1.39
N SER A 92 11.75 -4.47 1.14
CA SER A 92 12.41 -5.58 1.84
C SER A 92 11.54 -6.56 2.64
N THR A 93 11.34 -7.77 2.11
CA THR A 93 11.36 -9.01 2.90
C THR A 93 11.87 -10.18 2.05
N ASP A 94 13.17 -10.23 1.76
CA ASP A 94 13.98 -11.41 2.11
C ASP A 94 15.48 -11.09 2.05
N SER A 95 16.22 -11.74 2.94
CA SER A 95 17.58 -11.45 3.38
C SER A 95 18.70 -12.01 2.45
N PRO A 96 19.99 -11.69 2.72
CA PRO A 96 21.00 -11.53 1.67
C PRO A 96 21.78 -12.80 1.31
N LEU A 97 22.23 -12.79 0.05
CA LEU A 97 23.41 -13.45 -0.54
C LEU A 97 23.73 -14.89 -0.11
N LEU A 98 23.45 -15.86 -0.99
CA LEU A 98 24.37 -16.98 -1.23
C LEU A 98 24.15 -17.56 -2.64
N ASP A 99 24.94 -17.08 -3.60
CA ASP A 99 25.20 -17.79 -4.85
C ASP A 99 26.00 -19.07 -4.54
N LYS A 100 25.28 -20.20 -4.44
CA LYS A 100 25.86 -21.54 -4.30
C LYS A 100 26.19 -22.19 -5.66
N SER A 101 25.98 -21.50 -6.78
CA SER A 101 26.30 -22.02 -8.12
C SER A 101 27.79 -21.84 -8.46
N GLN A 102 28.44 -20.81 -7.91
CA GLN A 102 29.86 -20.55 -8.19
C GLN A 102 30.84 -21.47 -7.44
N ARG A 103 30.41 -22.19 -6.39
CA ARG A 103 31.30 -23.15 -5.69
C ARG A 103 31.49 -24.49 -6.41
N GLY A 104 30.72 -24.78 -7.46
CA GLY A 104 30.80 -26.04 -8.21
C GLY A 104 31.86 -26.09 -9.32
N ARG A 105 32.52 -24.97 -9.64
CA ARG A 105 33.48 -24.91 -10.77
C ARG A 105 34.96 -24.93 -10.36
N GLU A 106 35.30 -24.61 -9.12
CA GLU A 106 36.69 -24.65 -8.68
C GLU A 106 37.17 -26.08 -8.37
N LEU A 107 36.27 -26.99 -7.98
CA LEU A 107 36.65 -28.38 -7.67
C LEU A 107 36.87 -29.26 -8.91
N GLN A 108 36.49 -28.81 -10.10
CA GLN A 108 36.75 -29.55 -11.35
C GLN A 108 38.07 -29.16 -12.02
N THR A 109 38.64 -28.00 -11.66
CA THR A 109 39.96 -27.59 -12.16
C THR A 109 41.10 -28.32 -11.44
N PHE A 110 40.90 -28.75 -10.19
CA PHE A 110 41.90 -29.52 -9.45
C PHE A 110 41.90 -31.03 -9.72
N ALA A 111 40.83 -31.57 -10.34
CA ALA A 111 40.75 -33.01 -10.67
C ALA A 111 41.26 -33.36 -12.08
N SER A 112 41.69 -32.37 -12.86
CA SER A 112 42.18 -32.55 -14.25
C SER A 112 43.69 -32.35 -14.40
N SER A 113 44.43 -32.05 -13.34
CA SER A 113 45.89 -31.77 -13.40
C SER A 113 46.72 -32.59 -12.40
N SER A 114 46.42 -33.88 -12.26
CA SER A 114 47.34 -34.86 -11.65
C SER A 114 47.11 -36.24 -12.23
#